data_AF-A0AAU9Q4A7-F1
#
_entry.id   AF-A0AAU9Q4A7-F1
#
_cell.length_a   1.000
_cell.length_b   1.000
_cell.length_c   1.000
_cell.angle_alpha   90.00
_cell.angle_beta   90.00
_cell.angle_gamma   90.00
#
_symmetry.space_group_name_H-M   'P 1'
#
loop_
_entity.id
_entity.type
_entity.pdbx_description
1 polymer ?
#
loop_
_entity_poly.entity_id
_entity_poly.type
_entity_poly.pdbx_seq_one_letter_code
_entity_poly.pdbx_strand_id
1 'polypeptide(L)'
;MARPKSYSEEELINVANELLNKGIEPRGWRIREILGRGKTTSFDSDIKRLTESGKLPEYVKPSIATEVLPARSETEHALLPIEIQEAYKITEAELSESIYALILKLNDITACHYEQLTRTRLQSAISEKESALEEKRLTEEQVMKTEERVRAQVANNEELELKHEELEHRYSELEQAQVNISSELIQLKRDNVKLCEDVKVSKSTIQYLEDQVLSLSTANTILDTQLKERNLQGTKLEERYSEIENQLDMTKQQLTVANSRYGSIQNTLTKAEKTISSLRSELSESISRANVAEHTALILERDKADLTALNNQLITDKTSNFQTV
;
A
#
# COMPACT_ATOMS: atom_id res chain seq x y z
N MET A 1 -22.52 70.77 -4.18
CA MET A 1 -21.88 71.52 -5.28
C MET A 1 -22.94 71.81 -6.33
N ALA A 2 -23.18 73.07 -6.68
CA ALA A 2 -24.23 73.45 -7.63
C ALA A 2 -23.84 73.00 -9.06
N ARG A 3 -24.79 72.41 -9.80
CA ARG A 3 -24.58 72.04 -11.22
C ARG A 3 -24.15 73.28 -12.02
N PRO A 4 -23.14 73.19 -12.90
CA PRO A 4 -22.76 74.29 -13.77
C PRO A 4 -23.92 74.66 -14.72
N LYS A 5 -24.08 75.95 -14.98
CA LYS A 5 -25.13 76.48 -15.86
C LYS A 5 -24.91 75.97 -17.30
N SER A 6 -26.00 75.71 -18.02
CA SER A 6 -25.99 75.16 -19.39
C SER A 6 -25.82 76.22 -20.49
N TYR A 7 -25.42 77.44 -20.12
CA TYR A 7 -25.22 78.60 -21.00
C TYR A 7 -24.14 79.51 -20.41
N SER A 8 -23.40 80.23 -21.26
CA SER A 8 -22.43 81.24 -20.81
C SER A 8 -23.07 82.61 -20.64
N GLU A 9 -22.45 83.48 -19.84
CA GLU A 9 -22.95 84.85 -19.63
C GLU A 9 -22.83 85.70 -20.91
N GLU A 10 -21.85 85.43 -21.78
CA GLU A 10 -21.69 86.07 -23.09
C GLU A 10 -22.76 85.62 -24.11
N GLU A 11 -23.12 84.33 -24.10
CA GLU A 11 -24.24 83.83 -24.91
C GLU A 11 -25.56 84.52 -24.53
N LEU A 12 -25.78 84.71 -23.22
CA LEU A 12 -26.95 85.40 -22.71
C LEU A 12 -26.98 86.88 -23.13
N ILE A 13 -25.84 87.57 -23.04
CA ILE A 13 -25.71 88.99 -23.40
C ILE A 13 -25.94 89.18 -24.91
N ASN A 14 -25.40 88.31 -25.76
CA ASN A 14 -25.59 88.40 -27.21
C ASN A 14 -27.06 88.23 -27.61
N VAL A 15 -27.74 87.21 -27.07
CA VAL A 15 -29.16 86.97 -27.37
C VAL A 15 -30.06 88.08 -26.79
N ALA A 16 -29.73 88.60 -25.60
CA ALA A 16 -30.47 89.71 -25.02
C ALA A 16 -30.30 91.01 -25.83
N ASN A 17 -29.08 91.30 -26.31
CA ASN A 17 -28.82 92.46 -27.18
C ASN A 17 -29.47 92.30 -28.56
N GLU A 18 -29.52 91.09 -29.12
CA GLU A 18 -30.28 90.83 -30.35
C GLU A 18 -31.78 91.10 -30.17
N LEU A 19 -32.36 90.73 -29.02
CA LEU A 19 -33.75 91.04 -28.70
C LEU A 19 -33.98 92.55 -28.51
N LEU A 20 -33.06 93.23 -27.83
CA LEU A 20 -33.11 94.69 -27.64
C LEU A 20 -32.96 95.47 -28.95
N ASN A 21 -32.04 95.06 -29.84
CA ASN A 21 -31.90 95.64 -31.18
C ASN A 21 -33.14 95.44 -32.05
N LYS A 22 -33.92 94.37 -31.78
CA LYS A 22 -35.23 94.12 -32.40
C LYS A 22 -36.39 94.85 -31.71
N GLY A 23 -36.13 95.64 -30.66
CA GLY A 23 -37.14 96.38 -29.89
C GLY A 23 -37.99 95.50 -28.97
N ILE A 24 -37.58 94.25 -28.74
CA ILE A 24 -38.34 93.24 -27.97
C ILE A 24 -37.75 93.11 -26.57
N GLU A 25 -38.61 93.12 -25.54
CA GLU A 25 -38.18 92.92 -24.15
C GLU A 25 -37.49 91.55 -23.99
N PRO A 26 -36.21 91.51 -23.55
CA PRO A 26 -35.48 90.28 -23.32
C PRO A 26 -36.00 89.61 -22.04
N ARG A 27 -36.96 88.69 -22.19
CA ARG A 27 -37.46 87.82 -21.10
C ARG A 27 -36.85 86.44 -21.17
N GLY A 28 -36.69 85.77 -20.03
CA GLY A 28 -36.03 84.47 -19.92
C GLY A 28 -36.68 83.34 -20.73
N TRP A 29 -37.99 83.44 -21.04
CA TRP A 29 -38.65 82.49 -21.93
C TRP A 29 -38.31 82.70 -23.41
N ARG A 30 -38.17 83.95 -23.88
CA ARG A 30 -37.75 84.28 -25.26
C ARG A 30 -36.30 83.90 -25.50
N ILE A 31 -35.45 84.13 -24.51
CA ILE A 31 -34.05 83.70 -24.55
C ILE A 31 -33.96 82.17 -24.60
N ARG A 32 -34.78 81.45 -23.81
CA ARG A 32 -34.85 79.99 -23.87
C ARG A 32 -35.31 79.50 -25.24
N GLU A 33 -36.25 80.19 -25.89
CA GLU A 33 -36.74 79.83 -27.23
C GLU A 33 -35.62 79.93 -28.28
N ILE A 34 -34.76 80.94 -28.17
CA ILE A 34 -33.62 81.14 -29.09
C ILE A 34 -32.46 80.19 -28.76
N LEU A 35 -32.14 79.96 -27.47
CA LEU A 35 -31.03 79.11 -27.06
C LEU A 35 -31.38 77.61 -27.01
N GLY A 36 -32.67 77.25 -26.95
CA GLY A 36 -33.17 75.87 -26.86
C GLY A 36 -32.83 75.13 -25.56
N ARG A 37 -32.11 75.78 -24.62
CA ARG A 37 -31.57 75.18 -23.38
C ARG A 37 -31.60 76.18 -22.22
N GLY A 38 -31.46 75.68 -20.99
CA GLY A 38 -31.40 76.52 -19.77
C GLY A 38 -32.74 76.76 -19.06
N LYS A 39 -32.71 77.30 -17.84
CA LYS A 39 -33.89 77.57 -16.99
C LYS A 39 -34.40 79.00 -17.19
N THR A 40 -35.69 79.18 -17.51
CA THR A 40 -36.31 80.52 -17.67
C THR A 40 -36.10 81.40 -16.45
N THR A 41 -36.27 80.85 -15.25
CA THR A 41 -36.06 81.56 -13.97
C THR A 41 -34.61 81.97 -13.74
N SER A 42 -33.65 81.17 -14.21
CA SER A 42 -32.22 81.51 -14.15
C SER A 42 -31.88 82.61 -15.16
N PHE A 43 -32.48 82.57 -16.35
CA PHE A 43 -32.34 83.66 -17.32
C PHE A 43 -32.95 84.96 -16.79
N ASP A 44 -34.16 84.96 -16.24
CA ASP A 44 -34.79 86.17 -15.68
C ASP A 44 -33.97 86.79 -14.53
N SER A 45 -33.38 85.95 -13.66
CA SER A 45 -32.51 86.41 -12.58
C SER A 45 -31.18 86.96 -13.10
N ASP A 46 -30.59 86.32 -14.11
CA ASP A 46 -29.33 86.77 -14.70
C ASP A 46 -29.53 88.04 -15.55
N ILE A 47 -30.65 88.18 -16.27
CA ILE A 47 -31.02 89.41 -17.00
C ILE A 47 -31.14 90.58 -16.03
N LYS A 48 -31.89 90.42 -14.93
CA LYS A 48 -31.99 91.46 -13.88
C LYS A 48 -30.63 91.85 -13.31
N ARG A 49 -29.79 90.86 -12.97
CA ARG A 49 -28.41 91.13 -12.49
C ARG A 49 -27.56 91.86 -13.54
N LEU A 50 -27.68 91.50 -14.81
CA LEU A 50 -26.91 92.10 -15.91
C LEU A 50 -27.39 93.51 -16.25
N THR A 51 -28.67 93.81 -16.08
CA THR A 51 -29.22 95.17 -16.17
C THR A 51 -28.76 96.02 -14.98
N GLU A 52 -28.83 95.50 -13.75
CA GLU A 52 -28.38 96.21 -12.53
C GLU A 52 -26.86 96.47 -12.49
N SER A 53 -26.06 95.60 -13.10
CA SER A 53 -24.60 95.75 -13.23
C SER A 53 -24.15 96.57 -14.45
N GLY A 54 -25.10 97.14 -15.22
CA GLY A 54 -24.82 98.02 -16.36
C GLY A 54 -24.26 97.32 -17.61
N LYS A 55 -24.31 95.99 -17.69
CA LYS A 55 -23.82 95.19 -18.82
C LYS A 55 -24.88 94.97 -19.92
N LEU A 56 -26.16 95.22 -19.62
CA LEU A 56 -27.25 95.26 -20.60
C LEU A 56 -27.96 96.62 -20.52
N PRO A 57 -28.20 97.30 -21.65
CA PRO A 57 -28.96 98.55 -21.66
C PRO A 57 -30.41 98.30 -21.19
N GLU A 58 -30.95 99.25 -20.42
CA GLU A 58 -32.31 99.17 -19.90
C GLU A 58 -33.32 99.19 -21.05
N TYR A 59 -34.27 98.24 -21.04
CA TYR A 59 -35.29 98.16 -22.08
C TYR A 59 -36.25 99.34 -21.98
N VAL A 60 -36.07 100.33 -22.86
CA VAL A 60 -37.05 101.40 -23.07
C VAL A 60 -38.20 100.81 -23.90
N LYS A 61 -39.34 100.56 -23.25
CA LYS A 61 -40.57 100.19 -23.96
C LYS A 61 -40.85 101.24 -25.05
N PRO A 62 -40.97 100.87 -26.34
CA PRO A 62 -41.56 101.77 -27.30
C PRO A 62 -42.99 102.02 -26.83
N SER A 63 -43.33 103.29 -26.52
CA SER A 63 -44.71 103.72 -26.32
C SER A 63 -45.46 103.46 -27.62
N ILE A 64 -46.01 102.26 -27.76
CA ILE A 64 -47.08 102.00 -28.71
C ILE A 64 -48.22 102.86 -28.19
N ALA A 65 -48.43 104.00 -28.84
CA ALA A 65 -49.66 104.74 -28.73
C ALA A 65 -50.77 103.74 -29.07
N THR A 66 -51.43 103.22 -28.04
CA THR A 66 -52.71 102.55 -28.23
C THR A 66 -53.60 103.63 -28.83
N GLU A 67 -53.80 103.57 -30.15
CA GLU A 67 -54.98 104.16 -30.77
C GLU A 67 -56.16 103.48 -30.09
N VAL A 68 -56.62 104.13 -29.01
CA VAL A 68 -57.96 103.98 -28.50
C VAL A 68 -58.83 104.29 -29.71
N LEU A 69 -59.42 103.24 -30.29
CA LEU A 69 -60.52 103.41 -31.23
C LEU A 69 -61.44 104.46 -30.62
N PRO A 70 -61.73 105.58 -31.31
CA PRO A 70 -62.54 106.62 -30.73
C PRO A 70 -63.84 105.95 -30.29
N ALA A 71 -64.17 106.10 -29.00
CA ALA A 71 -65.52 105.87 -28.53
C ALA A 71 -66.43 106.59 -29.51
N ARG A 72 -67.29 105.84 -30.19
CA ARG A 72 -68.30 106.38 -31.12
C ARG A 72 -69.06 107.42 -30.33
N SER A 73 -68.70 108.69 -30.51
CA SER A 73 -69.57 109.79 -30.19
C SER A 73 -70.79 109.57 -31.09
N GLU A 74 -71.95 109.37 -30.48
CA GLU A 74 -73.23 109.65 -31.13
C GLU A 74 -73.21 111.15 -31.48
N THR A 75 -72.48 111.45 -32.55
CA THR A 75 -72.62 112.68 -33.29
C THR A 75 -73.98 112.57 -33.93
N GLU A 76 -74.84 113.54 -33.64
CA GLU A 76 -76.13 113.73 -34.29
C GLU A 76 -75.93 113.61 -35.81
N HIS A 77 -76.18 112.41 -36.33
CA HIS A 77 -76.29 112.20 -37.76
C HIS A 77 -77.49 113.03 -38.17
N ALA A 78 -77.26 114.01 -39.04
CA ALA A 78 -78.33 114.67 -39.78
C ALA A 78 -79.34 113.59 -40.20
N LEU A 79 -80.61 113.76 -39.83
CA LEU A 79 -81.69 112.83 -40.15
C LEU A 79 -81.65 112.56 -41.66
N LEU A 80 -81.04 111.44 -42.04
CA LEU A 80 -81.08 110.93 -43.39
C LEU A 80 -82.56 110.63 -43.70
N PRO A 81 -83.03 110.89 -44.93
CA PRO A 81 -84.39 110.54 -45.35
C PRO A 81 -84.81 109.14 -44.89
N ILE A 82 -86.08 108.97 -44.48
CA ILE A 82 -86.63 107.72 -43.91
C ILE A 82 -86.34 106.51 -44.82
N GLU A 83 -86.38 106.71 -46.13
CA GLU A 83 -86.08 105.69 -47.13
C GLU A 83 -84.64 105.18 -47.05
N ILE A 84 -83.68 106.06 -46.71
CA ILE A 84 -82.26 105.69 -46.50
C ILE A 84 -82.11 104.92 -45.18
N GLN A 85 -82.88 105.29 -44.16
CA GLN A 85 -82.83 104.63 -42.86
C GLN A 85 -83.47 103.22 -42.90
N GLU A 86 -84.55 103.04 -43.66
CA GLU A 86 -85.16 101.73 -43.92
C GLU A 86 -84.26 100.85 -44.80
N ALA A 87 -83.69 101.41 -45.88
CA ALA A 87 -82.71 100.70 -46.71
C ALA A 87 -81.49 100.25 -45.88
N TYR A 88 -80.99 101.12 -44.99
CA TYR A 88 -79.90 100.77 -44.08
C TYR A 88 -80.27 99.59 -43.18
N LYS A 89 -81.43 99.61 -42.52
CA LYS A 89 -81.89 98.50 -41.66
C LYS A 89 -82.08 97.19 -42.42
N ILE A 90 -82.58 97.23 -43.66
CA ILE A 90 -82.72 96.04 -44.51
C ILE A 90 -81.33 95.50 -44.85
N THR A 91 -80.41 96.36 -45.32
CA THR A 91 -79.04 95.93 -45.62
C THR A 91 -78.27 95.44 -44.39
N GLU A 92 -78.54 96.01 -43.21
CA GLU A 92 -77.97 95.57 -41.94
C GLU A 92 -78.52 94.20 -41.52
N ALA A 93 -79.81 93.94 -41.70
CA ALA A 93 -80.43 92.64 -41.45
C ALA A 93 -79.90 91.56 -42.40
N GLU A 94 -79.84 91.85 -43.70
CA GLU A 94 -79.27 90.93 -44.72
C GLU A 94 -77.77 90.66 -44.47
N LEU A 95 -77.01 91.69 -44.11
CA LEU A 95 -75.61 91.55 -43.72
C LEU A 95 -75.46 90.71 -42.45
N SER A 96 -76.31 90.95 -41.45
CA SER A 96 -76.31 90.18 -40.19
C SER A 96 -76.65 88.72 -40.41
N GLU A 97 -77.64 88.42 -41.26
CA GLU A 97 -78.02 87.05 -41.65
C GLU A 97 -76.87 86.36 -42.41
N SER A 98 -76.23 87.08 -43.35
CA SER A 98 -75.06 86.59 -44.08
C SER A 98 -73.87 86.29 -43.14
N ILE A 99 -73.57 87.19 -42.20
CA ILE A 99 -72.54 87.00 -41.18
C ILE A 99 -72.88 85.81 -40.28
N TYR A 100 -74.13 85.68 -39.84
CA TYR A 100 -74.57 84.55 -39.01
C TYR A 100 -74.44 83.21 -39.74
N ALA A 101 -74.87 83.15 -41.01
CA ALA A 101 -74.72 81.97 -41.85
C ALA A 101 -73.24 81.61 -42.08
N LEU A 102 -72.38 82.61 -42.24
CA LEU A 102 -70.93 82.42 -42.36
C LEU A 102 -70.34 81.85 -41.06
N ILE A 103 -70.74 82.37 -39.90
CA ILE A 103 -70.30 81.89 -38.59
C ILE A 103 -70.72 80.43 -38.38
N LEU A 104 -71.95 80.06 -38.72
CA LEU A 104 -72.41 78.67 -38.63
C LEU A 104 -71.59 77.74 -39.52
N LYS A 105 -71.38 78.10 -40.79
CA LYS A 105 -70.55 77.30 -41.71
C LYS A 105 -69.10 77.18 -41.22
N LEU A 106 -68.53 78.25 -40.70
CA LEU A 106 -67.17 78.24 -40.15
C LEU A 106 -67.08 77.32 -38.94
N ASN A 107 -68.09 77.34 -38.06
CA ASN A 107 -68.16 76.46 -36.90
C ASN A 107 -68.29 74.99 -37.32
N ASP A 108 -69.14 74.66 -38.29
CA ASP A 108 -69.31 73.30 -38.81
C ASP A 108 -68.01 72.75 -39.43
N ILE A 109 -67.33 73.56 -40.27
CA ILE A 109 -66.03 73.19 -40.86
C ILE A 109 -64.98 72.96 -39.76
N THR A 110 -64.96 73.85 -38.77
CA THR A 110 -64.02 73.77 -37.65
C THR A 110 -64.28 72.50 -36.81
N ALA A 111 -65.55 72.17 -36.55
CA ALA A 111 -65.95 70.94 -35.87
C ALA A 111 -65.54 69.69 -36.65
N CYS A 112 -65.83 69.64 -37.95
CA CYS A 112 -65.41 68.53 -38.82
C CYS A 112 -63.88 68.37 -38.86
N HIS A 113 -63.13 69.47 -38.95
CA HIS A 113 -61.66 69.42 -38.94
C HIS A 113 -61.12 68.87 -37.61
N TYR A 114 -61.64 69.34 -36.47
CA TYR A 114 -61.21 68.82 -35.16
C TYR A 114 -61.59 67.35 -34.98
N GLU A 115 -62.77 66.93 -35.45
CA GLU A 115 -63.17 65.54 -35.42
C GLU A 115 -62.25 64.66 -36.28
N GLN A 116 -61.95 65.08 -37.52
CA GLN A 116 -61.01 64.38 -38.39
C GLN A 116 -59.60 64.31 -37.80
N LEU A 117 -59.08 65.43 -37.27
CA LEU A 117 -57.77 65.47 -36.64
C LEU A 117 -57.70 64.54 -35.42
N THR A 118 -58.77 64.52 -34.61
CA THR A 118 -58.86 63.64 -33.43
C THR A 118 -58.94 62.18 -33.85
N ARG A 119 -59.75 61.84 -34.86
CA ARG A 119 -59.85 60.49 -35.42
C ARG A 119 -58.51 60.01 -35.97
N THR A 120 -57.81 60.83 -36.75
CA THR A 120 -56.50 60.46 -37.31
C THR A 120 -55.46 60.26 -36.21
N ARG A 121 -55.38 61.17 -35.23
CA ARG A 121 -54.44 61.03 -34.09
C ARG A 121 -54.75 59.79 -33.25
N LEU A 122 -56.03 59.51 -33.00
CA LEU A 122 -56.46 58.32 -32.27
C LEU A 122 -56.12 57.06 -33.05
N GLN A 123 -56.37 57.03 -34.36
CA GLN A 123 -56.02 55.90 -35.21
C GLN A 123 -54.51 55.66 -35.25
N SER A 124 -53.70 56.71 -35.38
CA SER A 124 -52.23 56.62 -35.30
C SER A 124 -51.80 56.05 -33.95
N ALA A 125 -52.33 56.58 -32.84
CA ALA A 125 -52.03 56.08 -31.50
C ALA A 125 -52.45 54.61 -31.29
N ILE A 126 -53.58 54.19 -31.85
CA ILE A 126 -54.00 52.77 -31.84
C ILE A 126 -52.99 51.92 -32.62
N SER A 127 -52.63 52.33 -33.84
CA SER A 127 -51.69 51.57 -34.66
C SER A 127 -50.28 51.47 -34.04
N GLU A 128 -49.79 52.54 -33.42
CA GLU A 128 -48.53 52.55 -32.68
C GLU A 128 -48.59 51.61 -31.47
N LYS A 129 -49.68 51.66 -30.71
CA LYS A 129 -49.92 50.76 -29.57
C LYS A 129 -49.97 49.29 -30.03
N GLU A 130 -50.66 48.99 -31.12
CA GLU A 130 -50.76 47.63 -31.67
C GLU A 130 -49.39 47.13 -32.14
N SER A 131 -48.60 47.96 -32.84
CA SER A 131 -47.23 47.63 -33.23
C SER A 131 -46.34 47.35 -32.00
N ALA A 132 -46.43 48.17 -30.96
CA ALA A 132 -45.67 47.99 -29.73
C ALA A 132 -46.08 46.72 -28.96
N LEU A 133 -47.38 46.37 -28.98
CA LEU A 133 -47.87 45.12 -28.38
C LEU A 133 -47.37 43.89 -29.14
N GLU A 134 -47.32 43.94 -30.47
CA GLU A 134 -46.81 42.81 -31.27
C GLU A 134 -45.29 42.64 -31.13
N GLU A 135 -44.53 43.75 -31.10
CA GLU A 135 -43.09 43.72 -30.82
C GLU A 135 -42.81 43.16 -29.41
N LYS A 136 -43.60 43.60 -28.41
CA LYS A 136 -43.55 43.03 -27.06
C LYS A 136 -43.85 41.53 -27.06
N ARG A 137 -44.89 41.08 -27.77
CA ARG A 137 -45.25 39.66 -27.85
C ARG A 137 -44.12 38.82 -28.45
N LEU A 138 -43.50 39.31 -29.53
CA LEU A 138 -42.39 38.63 -30.20
C LEU A 138 -41.14 38.55 -29.32
N THR A 139 -40.80 39.63 -28.61
CA THR A 139 -39.68 39.63 -27.66
C THR A 139 -39.95 38.73 -26.45
N GLU A 140 -41.17 38.71 -25.91
CA GLU A 140 -41.57 37.77 -24.85
C GLU A 140 -41.45 36.31 -25.30
N GLU A 141 -41.88 35.98 -26.52
CA GLU A 141 -41.73 34.63 -27.09
C GLU A 141 -40.25 34.22 -27.25
N GLN A 142 -39.40 35.16 -27.68
CA GLN A 142 -37.95 34.91 -27.77
C GLN A 142 -37.34 34.70 -26.39
N VAL A 143 -37.70 35.51 -25.40
CA VAL A 143 -37.23 35.36 -24.01
C VAL A 143 -37.61 33.98 -23.47
N MET A 144 -38.87 33.56 -23.65
CA MET A 144 -39.34 32.23 -23.23
C MET A 144 -38.52 31.10 -23.86
N LYS A 145 -38.28 31.14 -25.18
CA LYS A 145 -37.44 30.13 -25.87
C LYS A 145 -36.01 30.11 -25.34
N THR A 146 -35.43 31.28 -25.06
CA THR A 146 -34.08 31.36 -24.50
C THR A 146 -34.03 30.84 -23.07
N GLU A 147 -35.06 31.09 -22.26
CA GLU A 147 -35.17 30.63 -20.89
C GLU A 147 -35.32 29.10 -20.83
N GLU A 148 -36.20 28.52 -21.66
CA GLU A 148 -36.35 27.06 -21.77
C GLU A 148 -35.04 26.37 -22.16
N ARG A 149 -34.31 26.94 -23.12
CA ARG A 149 -32.99 26.44 -23.51
C ARG A 149 -31.98 26.51 -22.35
N VAL A 150 -31.97 27.61 -21.59
CA VAL A 150 -31.08 27.76 -20.42
C VAL A 150 -31.45 26.75 -19.34
N ARG A 151 -32.75 26.55 -19.05
CA ARG A 151 -33.18 25.52 -18.08
C ARG A 151 -32.75 24.12 -18.51
N ALA A 152 -32.90 23.78 -19.79
CA ALA A 152 -32.45 22.49 -20.31
C ALA A 152 -30.92 22.33 -20.19
N GLN A 153 -30.16 23.40 -20.42
CA GLN A 153 -28.71 23.40 -20.25
C GLN A 153 -28.29 23.24 -18.77
N VAL A 154 -28.99 23.90 -17.85
CA VAL A 154 -28.74 23.77 -16.40
C VAL A 154 -29.01 22.33 -15.95
N ALA A 155 -30.15 21.74 -16.33
CA ALA A 155 -30.46 20.35 -15.99
C ALA A 155 -29.42 19.35 -16.53
N ASN A 156 -28.93 19.56 -17.75
CA ASN A 156 -27.85 18.73 -18.32
C ASN A 156 -26.52 18.93 -17.58
N ASN A 157 -26.19 20.16 -17.17
CA ASN A 157 -24.99 20.42 -16.38
C ASN A 157 -25.07 19.76 -15.00
N GLU A 158 -26.21 19.82 -14.31
CA GLU A 158 -26.43 19.14 -13.04
C GLU A 158 -26.24 17.62 -13.18
N GLU A 159 -26.76 17.01 -14.26
CA GLU A 159 -26.54 15.58 -14.52
C GLU A 159 -25.07 15.25 -14.77
N LEU A 160 -24.34 16.12 -15.48
CA LEU A 160 -22.91 15.96 -15.72
C LEU A 160 -22.08 16.12 -14.44
N GLU A 161 -22.45 17.05 -13.55
CA GLU A 161 -21.81 17.23 -12.24
C GLU A 161 -21.98 15.98 -11.38
N LEU A 162 -23.18 15.42 -11.30
CA LEU A 162 -23.43 14.17 -10.57
C LEU A 162 -22.60 12.99 -11.12
N LYS A 163 -22.52 12.87 -12.45
CA LYS A 163 -21.66 11.85 -13.09
C LYS A 163 -20.18 12.07 -12.81
N HIS A 164 -19.75 13.32 -12.71
CA HIS A 164 -18.38 13.67 -12.38
C HIS A 164 -18.05 13.28 -10.94
N GLU A 165 -18.92 13.61 -9.98
CA GLU A 165 -18.78 13.22 -8.58
C GLU A 165 -18.73 11.69 -8.41
N GLU A 166 -19.58 10.94 -9.11
CA GLU A 166 -19.56 9.47 -9.09
C GLU A 166 -18.24 8.90 -9.65
N LEU A 167 -17.73 9.49 -10.74
CA LEU A 167 -16.45 9.09 -11.34
C LEU A 167 -15.27 9.42 -10.43
N GLU A 168 -15.27 10.57 -9.76
CA GLU A 168 -14.25 10.94 -8.78
C GLU A 168 -14.24 9.97 -7.60
N HIS A 169 -15.41 9.65 -7.04
CA HIS A 169 -15.53 8.68 -5.96
C HIS A 169 -14.96 7.32 -6.38
N ARG A 170 -15.37 6.81 -7.54
CA ARG A 170 -14.89 5.53 -8.07
C ARG A 170 -13.38 5.55 -8.36
N TYR A 171 -12.84 6.67 -8.81
CA TYR A 171 -11.40 6.85 -9.01
C TYR A 171 -10.66 6.77 -7.67
N SER A 172 -11.14 7.44 -6.62
CA SER A 172 -10.56 7.36 -5.27
C SER A 172 -10.61 5.94 -4.69
N GLU A 173 -11.70 5.19 -4.91
CA GLU A 173 -11.79 3.78 -4.50
C GLU A 173 -10.75 2.91 -5.21
N LEU A 174 -10.58 3.11 -6.53
CA LEU A 174 -9.59 2.37 -7.32
C LEU A 174 -8.16 2.73 -6.92
N GLU A 175 -7.88 4.00 -6.63
CA GLU A 175 -6.58 4.46 -6.15
C GLU A 175 -6.26 3.83 -4.79
N GLN A 176 -7.21 3.80 -3.86
CA GLN A 176 -7.04 3.14 -2.57
C GLN A 176 -6.83 1.63 -2.72
N ALA A 177 -7.58 0.97 -3.60
CA ALA A 177 -7.40 -0.45 -3.90
C ALA A 177 -6.00 -0.73 -4.50
N GLN A 178 -5.51 0.14 -5.39
CA GLN A 178 -4.17 0.03 -5.96
C GLN A 178 -3.09 0.18 -4.88
N VAL A 179 -3.24 1.13 -3.96
CA VAL A 179 -2.33 1.30 -2.82
C VAL A 179 -2.31 0.05 -1.96
N ASN A 180 -3.47 -0.52 -1.62
CA ASN A 180 -3.58 -1.75 -0.85
C ASN A 180 -2.86 -2.92 -1.53
N ILE A 181 -3.15 -3.16 -2.81
CA ILE A 181 -2.49 -4.23 -3.61
C ILE A 181 -0.98 -4.01 -3.67
N SER A 182 -0.52 -2.76 -3.86
CA SER A 182 0.91 -2.45 -3.90
C SER A 182 1.61 -2.79 -2.57
N SER A 183 0.94 -2.53 -1.44
CA SER A 183 1.45 -2.83 -0.11
C SER A 183 1.54 -4.34 0.15
N GLU A 184 0.53 -5.10 -0.26
CA GLU A 184 0.50 -6.56 -0.18
C GLU A 184 1.59 -7.19 -1.05
N LEU A 185 1.80 -6.65 -2.27
CA LEU A 185 2.84 -7.11 -3.17
C LEU A 185 4.24 -6.89 -2.57
N ILE A 186 4.48 -5.74 -1.93
CA ILE A 186 5.74 -5.47 -1.22
C ILE A 186 5.93 -6.44 -0.05
N GLN A 187 4.85 -6.74 0.70
CA GLN A 187 4.90 -7.71 1.80
C GLN A 187 5.25 -9.11 1.30
N LEU A 188 4.53 -9.61 0.28
CA LEU A 188 4.78 -10.91 -0.35
C LEU A 188 6.20 -11.01 -0.94
N LYS A 189 6.74 -9.92 -1.50
CA LYS A 189 8.14 -9.88 -1.95
C LYS A 189 9.12 -10.07 -0.78
N ARG A 190 8.88 -9.40 0.36
CA ARG A 190 9.73 -9.57 1.56
C ARG A 190 9.64 -11.00 2.11
N ASP A 191 8.43 -11.57 2.19
CA ASP A 191 8.23 -12.92 2.69
C ASP A 191 8.88 -13.98 1.77
N ASN A 192 8.80 -13.80 0.44
CA ASN A 192 9.50 -14.65 -0.52
C ASN A 192 11.03 -14.58 -0.36
N VAL A 193 11.60 -13.39 -0.15
CA VAL A 193 13.04 -13.25 0.10
C VAL A 193 13.45 -14.00 1.37
N LYS A 194 12.65 -13.88 2.44
CA LYS A 194 12.89 -14.60 3.70
C LYS A 194 12.83 -16.12 3.50
N LEU A 195 11.79 -16.64 2.84
CA LEU A 195 11.65 -18.06 2.54
C LEU A 195 12.81 -18.59 1.68
N CYS A 196 13.26 -17.82 0.69
CA CYS A 196 14.44 -18.18 -0.10
C CYS A 196 15.70 -18.32 0.76
N GLU A 197 15.88 -17.43 1.75
CA GLU A 197 17.02 -17.52 2.66
C GLU A 197 16.90 -18.72 3.61
N ASP A 198 15.72 -18.96 4.18
CA ASP A 198 15.43 -20.13 5.02
C ASP A 198 15.68 -21.45 4.26
N VAL A 199 15.32 -21.50 2.97
CA VAL A 199 15.61 -22.64 2.09
C VAL A 199 17.11 -22.83 1.85
N LYS A 200 17.88 -21.74 1.66
CA LYS A 200 19.34 -21.84 1.53
C LYS A 200 19.99 -22.38 2.80
N VAL A 201 19.57 -21.86 3.95
CA VAL A 201 20.05 -22.34 5.26
C VAL A 201 19.73 -23.81 5.41
N SER A 202 18.48 -24.22 5.16
CA SER A 202 18.06 -25.62 5.22
C SER A 202 18.87 -26.52 4.30
N LYS A 203 19.14 -26.07 3.06
CA LYS A 203 19.99 -26.80 2.11
C LYS A 203 21.43 -26.97 2.62
N SER A 204 22.00 -25.93 3.23
CA SER A 204 23.34 -26.01 3.82
C SER A 204 23.38 -26.99 5.01
N THR A 205 22.33 -27.01 5.83
CA THR A 205 22.20 -27.95 6.95
C THR A 205 22.04 -29.39 6.46
N ILE A 206 21.25 -29.62 5.41
CA ILE A 206 21.12 -30.95 4.79
C ILE A 206 22.47 -31.45 4.30
N GLN A 207 23.21 -30.62 3.54
CA GLN A 207 24.54 -31.00 3.04
C GLN A 207 25.49 -31.36 4.20
N TYR A 208 25.49 -30.56 5.26
CA TYR A 208 26.30 -30.84 6.46
C TYR A 208 25.95 -32.18 7.12
N LEU A 209 24.66 -32.50 7.22
CA LEU A 209 24.20 -33.77 7.79
C LEU A 209 24.51 -34.96 6.87
N GLU A 210 24.39 -34.80 5.55
CA GLU A 210 24.79 -35.82 4.58
C GLU A 210 26.29 -36.13 4.69
N ASP A 211 27.13 -35.10 4.79
CA ASP A 211 28.58 -35.25 4.99
C ASP A 211 28.88 -35.97 6.32
N GLN A 212 28.16 -35.65 7.40
CA GLN A 212 28.28 -36.38 8.68
C GLN A 212 27.87 -37.86 8.54
N VAL A 213 26.76 -38.15 7.87
CA VAL A 213 26.27 -39.52 7.67
C VAL A 213 27.27 -40.33 6.86
N LEU A 214 27.87 -39.75 5.82
CA LEU A 214 28.94 -40.39 5.04
C LEU A 214 30.17 -40.68 5.92
N SER A 215 30.60 -39.73 6.75
CA SER A 215 31.69 -39.92 7.69
C SER A 215 31.42 -41.04 8.70
N LEU A 216 30.22 -41.06 9.31
CA LEU A 216 29.81 -42.11 10.24
C LEU A 216 29.69 -43.47 9.54
N SER A 217 29.18 -43.50 8.31
CA SER A 217 29.09 -44.73 7.51
C SER A 217 30.47 -45.31 7.24
N THR A 218 31.45 -44.48 6.86
CA THR A 218 32.83 -44.96 6.65
C THR A 218 33.45 -45.45 7.96
N ALA A 219 33.28 -44.73 9.06
CA ALA A 219 33.73 -45.18 10.38
C ALA A 219 33.11 -46.53 10.79
N ASN A 220 31.81 -46.73 10.57
CA ASN A 220 31.14 -48.01 10.83
C ASN A 220 31.68 -49.14 9.96
N THR A 221 31.96 -48.91 8.67
CA THR A 221 32.58 -49.94 7.82
C THR A 221 33.97 -50.34 8.33
N ILE A 222 34.76 -49.37 8.80
CA ILE A 222 36.07 -49.65 9.41
C ILE A 222 35.89 -50.49 10.67
N LEU A 223 34.99 -50.09 11.59
CA LEU A 223 34.74 -50.86 12.82
C LEU A 223 34.23 -52.28 12.54
N ASP A 224 33.34 -52.47 11.57
CA ASP A 224 32.84 -53.79 11.18
C ASP A 224 33.96 -54.69 10.64
N THR A 225 34.85 -54.14 9.80
CA THR A 225 36.03 -54.89 9.31
C THR A 225 36.99 -55.26 10.44
N GLN A 226 37.24 -54.35 11.38
CA GLN A 226 38.08 -54.62 12.54
C GLN A 226 37.47 -55.69 13.46
N LEU A 227 36.15 -55.66 13.66
CA LEU A 227 35.43 -56.65 14.46
C LEU A 227 35.52 -58.03 13.82
N LYS A 228 35.31 -58.14 12.50
CA LYS A 228 35.48 -59.39 11.74
C LYS A 228 36.90 -59.94 11.87
N GLU A 229 37.91 -59.08 11.79
CA GLU A 229 39.31 -59.48 11.96
C GLU A 229 39.58 -60.00 13.39
N ARG A 230 39.12 -59.30 14.43
CA ARG A 230 39.25 -59.75 15.83
C ARG A 230 38.55 -61.08 16.07
N ASN A 231 37.35 -61.30 15.52
CA ASN A 231 36.64 -62.57 15.60
C ASN A 231 37.43 -63.71 14.92
N LEU A 232 38.02 -63.45 13.75
CA LEU A 232 38.87 -64.44 13.09
C LEU A 232 40.14 -64.75 13.90
N GLN A 233 40.72 -63.75 14.56
CA GLN A 233 41.84 -63.97 15.48
C GLN A 233 41.41 -64.79 16.70
N GLY A 234 40.24 -64.51 17.27
CA GLY A 234 39.65 -65.24 18.39
C GLY A 234 39.42 -66.72 18.06
N THR A 235 38.82 -67.02 16.91
CA THR A 235 38.64 -68.42 16.44
C THR A 235 39.97 -69.16 16.28
N LYS A 236 41.00 -68.53 15.71
CA LYS A 236 42.35 -69.12 15.61
C LYS A 236 43.00 -69.37 16.97
N LEU A 237 42.77 -68.48 17.93
CA LEU A 237 43.26 -68.64 19.31
C LEU A 237 42.56 -69.81 20.01
N GLU A 238 41.24 -69.95 19.83
CA GLU A 238 40.45 -71.06 20.35
C GLU A 238 40.93 -72.41 19.80
N GLU A 239 41.15 -72.50 18.48
CA GLU A 239 41.72 -73.70 17.83
C GLU A 239 43.09 -74.06 18.41
N ARG A 240 43.98 -73.07 18.61
CA ARG A 240 45.28 -73.29 19.24
C ARG A 240 45.15 -73.73 20.69
N TYR A 241 44.20 -73.18 21.44
CA TYR A 241 43.96 -73.55 22.82
C TYR A 241 43.51 -75.01 22.92
N SER A 242 42.56 -75.43 22.07
CA SER A 242 42.08 -76.81 21.98
C SER A 242 43.20 -77.78 21.59
N GLU A 243 44.08 -77.41 20.65
CA GLU A 243 45.25 -78.21 20.28
C GLU A 243 46.24 -78.38 21.46
N ILE A 244 46.54 -77.30 22.19
CA ILE A 244 47.41 -77.37 23.37
C ILE A 244 46.78 -78.22 24.48
N GLU A 245 45.46 -78.11 24.67
CA GLU A 245 44.73 -78.92 25.64
C GLU A 245 44.80 -80.42 25.30
N ASN A 246 44.59 -80.78 24.03
CA ASN A 246 44.77 -82.15 23.55
C ASN A 246 46.20 -82.66 23.77
N GLN A 247 47.22 -81.84 23.46
CA GLN A 247 48.61 -82.19 23.70
C GLN A 247 48.90 -82.39 25.18
N LEU A 248 48.36 -81.52 26.05
CA LEU A 248 48.50 -81.63 27.49
C LEU A 248 47.90 -82.95 28.00
N ASP A 249 46.71 -83.33 27.54
CA ASP A 249 46.07 -84.59 27.93
C ASP A 249 46.81 -85.81 27.43
N MET A 250 47.33 -85.79 26.20
CA MET A 250 48.25 -86.82 25.70
C MET A 250 49.50 -86.94 26.58
N THR A 251 50.08 -85.80 27.00
CA THR A 251 51.27 -85.77 27.84
C THR A 251 50.97 -86.32 29.23
N LYS A 252 49.82 -85.97 29.84
CA LYS A 252 49.35 -86.55 31.11
C LYS A 252 49.21 -88.07 30.99
N GLN A 253 48.61 -88.57 29.91
CA GLN A 253 48.43 -90.00 29.69
C GLN A 253 49.76 -90.73 29.53
N GLN A 254 50.71 -90.17 28.77
CA GLN A 254 52.07 -90.70 28.65
C GLN A 254 52.78 -90.73 30.01
N LEU A 255 52.63 -89.68 30.83
CA LEU A 255 53.18 -89.62 32.18
C LEU A 255 52.59 -90.70 33.09
N THR A 256 51.27 -90.93 33.04
CA THR A 256 50.61 -92.02 33.77
C THR A 256 51.16 -93.39 33.37
N VAL A 257 51.34 -93.65 32.07
CA VAL A 257 51.94 -94.89 31.56
C VAL A 257 53.38 -95.03 32.07
N ALA A 258 54.20 -94.00 31.95
CA ALA A 258 55.59 -94.01 32.44
C ALA A 258 55.67 -94.27 33.95
N ASN A 259 54.82 -93.62 34.75
CA ASN A 259 54.74 -93.84 36.20
C ASN A 259 54.32 -95.28 36.55
N SER A 260 53.34 -95.85 35.83
CA SER A 260 52.93 -97.24 36.04
C SER A 260 54.07 -98.22 35.73
N ARG A 261 54.81 -97.97 34.65
CA ARG A 261 55.99 -98.77 34.27
C ARG A 261 57.11 -98.62 35.29
N TYR A 262 57.37 -97.41 35.77
CA TYR A 262 58.32 -97.16 36.84
C TYR A 262 57.95 -97.91 38.12
N GLY A 263 56.67 -97.86 38.55
CA GLY A 263 56.18 -98.64 39.69
C GLY A 263 56.35 -100.15 39.51
N SER A 264 56.11 -100.66 38.30
CA SER A 264 56.38 -102.08 37.98
C SER A 264 57.87 -102.42 38.07
N ILE A 265 58.74 -101.56 37.52
CA ILE A 265 60.20 -101.75 37.61
C ILE A 265 60.65 -101.74 39.07
N GLN A 266 60.17 -100.79 39.87
CA GLN A 266 60.48 -100.70 41.30
C GLN A 266 60.03 -101.97 42.06
N ASN A 267 58.85 -102.52 41.73
CA ASN A 267 58.39 -103.79 42.29
C ASN A 267 59.27 -104.97 41.86
N THR A 268 59.74 -105.01 40.61
CA THR A 268 60.68 -106.06 40.18
C THR A 268 62.05 -105.91 40.83
N LEU A 269 62.53 -104.68 41.02
CA LEU A 269 63.80 -104.38 41.69
C LEU A 269 63.75 -104.83 43.16
N THR A 270 62.70 -104.45 43.90
CA THR A 270 62.54 -104.88 45.31
C THR A 270 62.41 -106.39 45.46
N LYS A 271 61.76 -107.09 44.51
CA LYS A 271 61.74 -108.57 44.47
C LYS A 271 63.15 -109.13 44.22
N ALA A 272 63.87 -108.59 43.25
CA ALA A 272 65.25 -108.99 42.97
C ALA A 272 66.17 -108.77 44.19
N GLU A 273 66.08 -107.62 44.86
CA GLU A 273 66.81 -107.31 46.09
C GLU A 273 66.49 -108.30 47.23
N LYS A 274 65.22 -108.67 47.41
CA LYS A 274 64.81 -109.72 48.36
C LYS A 274 65.42 -111.08 48.00
N THR A 275 65.37 -111.48 46.74
CA THR A 275 65.99 -112.74 46.29
C THR A 275 67.51 -112.73 46.47
N ILE A 276 68.18 -111.62 46.17
CA ILE A 276 69.63 -111.45 46.40
C ILE A 276 69.93 -111.55 47.90
N SER A 277 69.12 -110.95 48.75
CA SER A 277 69.27 -111.02 50.22
C SER A 277 69.08 -112.45 50.73
N SER A 278 68.09 -113.19 50.21
CA SER A 278 67.89 -114.62 50.49
C SER A 278 69.10 -115.45 50.06
N LEU A 279 69.54 -115.31 48.81
CA LEU A 279 70.70 -116.02 48.27
C LEU A 279 71.99 -115.70 49.05
N ARG A 280 72.18 -114.45 49.49
CA ARG A 280 73.29 -114.07 50.37
C ARG A 280 73.22 -114.76 51.72
N SER A 281 72.03 -114.88 52.31
CA SER A 281 71.82 -115.60 53.57
C SER A 281 72.09 -117.10 53.39
N GLU A 282 71.56 -117.71 52.33
CA GLU A 282 71.78 -119.12 51.99
C GLU A 282 73.25 -119.41 51.72
N LEU A 283 73.96 -118.51 51.02
CA LEU A 283 75.39 -118.63 50.78
C LEU A 283 76.18 -118.54 52.09
N SER A 284 75.83 -117.59 52.97
CA SER A 284 76.44 -117.47 54.30
C SER A 284 76.25 -118.74 55.12
N GLU A 285 75.04 -119.29 55.14
CA GLU A 285 74.71 -120.54 55.83
C GLU A 285 75.43 -121.74 55.20
N SER A 286 75.54 -121.79 53.87
CA SER A 286 76.31 -122.82 53.16
C SER A 286 77.80 -122.73 53.48
N ILE A 287 78.37 -121.52 53.59
CA ILE A 287 79.75 -121.31 54.02
C ILE A 287 79.93 -121.77 55.47
N SER A 288 79.01 -121.42 56.38
CA SER A 288 79.04 -121.92 57.76
C SER A 288 78.97 -123.45 57.82
N ARG A 289 78.08 -124.08 57.04
CA ARG A 289 77.99 -125.55 56.93
C ARG A 289 79.27 -126.16 56.35
N ALA A 290 79.85 -125.55 55.32
CA ALA A 290 81.12 -125.98 54.76
C ALA A 290 82.26 -125.90 55.79
N ASN A 291 82.35 -124.80 56.54
CA ASN A 291 83.34 -124.64 57.61
C ASN A 291 83.14 -125.67 58.74
N VAL A 292 81.89 -125.99 59.11
CA VAL A 292 81.59 -127.05 60.09
C VAL A 292 81.96 -128.43 59.54
N ALA A 293 81.67 -128.70 58.26
CA ALA A 293 82.04 -129.94 57.59
C ALA A 293 83.58 -130.08 57.48
N GLU A 294 84.29 -129.00 57.18
CA GLU A 294 85.74 -128.94 57.15
C GLU A 294 86.33 -129.17 58.55
N HIS A 295 85.76 -128.54 59.58
CA HIS A 295 86.20 -128.73 60.96
C HIS A 295 85.94 -130.17 61.45
N THR A 296 84.82 -130.78 61.08
CA THR A 296 84.52 -132.19 61.39
C THR A 296 85.41 -133.14 60.60
N ALA A 297 85.75 -132.84 59.33
CA ALA A 297 86.72 -133.60 58.57
C ALA A 297 88.13 -133.54 59.19
N LEU A 298 88.56 -132.36 59.68
CA LEU A 298 89.82 -132.20 60.42
C LEU A 298 89.83 -133.00 61.74
N ILE A 299 88.71 -133.04 62.47
CA ILE A 299 88.56 -133.87 63.67
C ILE A 299 88.65 -135.35 63.30
N LEU A 300 87.95 -135.79 62.25
CA LEU A 300 88.01 -137.18 61.78
C LEU A 300 89.41 -137.57 61.26
N GLU A 301 90.13 -136.65 60.61
CA GLU A 301 91.54 -136.87 60.26
C GLU A 301 92.42 -137.02 61.50
N ARG A 302 92.16 -136.23 62.55
CA ARG A 302 92.85 -136.37 63.84
C ARG A 302 92.53 -137.70 64.51
N ASP A 303 91.26 -138.09 64.58
CA ASP A 303 90.82 -139.37 65.15
C ASP A 303 91.39 -140.55 64.36
N LYS A 304 91.48 -140.44 63.03
CA LYS A 304 92.16 -141.41 62.16
C LYS A 304 93.66 -141.48 62.48
N ALA A 305 94.32 -140.34 62.67
CA ALA A 305 95.72 -140.28 63.06
C ALA A 305 95.94 -140.96 64.43
N ASP A 306 95.07 -140.68 65.40
CA ASP A 306 95.09 -141.28 66.74
C ASP A 306 94.86 -142.81 66.67
N LEU A 307 93.91 -143.28 65.84
CA LEU A 307 93.70 -144.71 65.57
C LEU A 307 94.90 -145.38 64.90
N THR A 308 95.56 -144.69 63.95
CA THR A 308 96.79 -145.23 63.34
C THR A 308 97.96 -145.30 64.32
N ALA A 309 98.06 -144.33 65.25
CA ALA A 309 99.05 -144.38 66.32
C ALA A 309 98.77 -145.55 67.29
N LEU A 310 97.51 -145.76 67.66
CA LEU A 310 97.10 -146.90 68.50
C LEU A 310 97.38 -148.26 67.83
N ASN A 311 97.13 -148.35 66.52
CA ASN A 311 97.39 -149.56 65.74
C ASN A 311 98.91 -149.86 65.64
N ASN A 312 99.75 -148.83 65.49
CA ASN A 312 101.20 -148.98 65.49
C ASN A 312 101.73 -149.43 66.87
N GLN A 313 101.14 -148.94 67.97
CA GLN A 313 101.48 -149.39 69.33
C GLN A 313 101.16 -150.88 69.55
N LEU A 314 100.03 -151.36 69.01
CA LEU A 314 99.60 -152.76 69.13
C LEU A 314 100.50 -153.74 68.35
N ILE A 315 101.11 -153.28 67.26
CA ILE A 315 102.03 -154.07 66.44
C ILE A 315 103.39 -154.24 67.15
N THR A 316 103.88 -153.23 67.86
CA THR A 316 105.13 -153.30 68.62
C THR A 316 105.11 -154.28 69.80
N ASP A 317 103.95 -154.49 70.42
CA ASP A 317 103.83 -155.42 71.57
C ASP A 317 103.82 -156.90 71.14
N LYS A 318 103.58 -157.21 69.85
CA LYS A 318 103.51 -158.59 69.34
C LYS A 318 104.86 -159.18 68.90
N THR A 319 105.89 -158.38 68.67
CA THR A 319 107.16 -158.85 68.07
C THR A 319 108.27 -159.19 69.06
N SER A 320 108.09 -158.97 70.37
CA SER A 320 109.17 -159.14 71.35
C SER A 320 109.14 -160.47 72.14
N ASN A 321 108.32 -161.46 71.75
CA ASN A 321 108.07 -162.65 72.59
C ASN A 321 108.39 -164.04 71.97
N PHE A 322 109.24 -164.14 70.93
CA PHE A 322 109.71 -165.43 70.41
C PHE A 322 111.16 -165.39 69.92
N GLN A 323 112.13 -165.71 70.80
CA GLN A 323 113.32 -166.58 70.54
C GLN A 323 114.22 -166.72 71.78
N THR A 324 113.89 -167.69 72.64
CA THR A 324 114.86 -168.59 73.31
C THR A 324 114.31 -170.02 73.19
N VAL A 325 115.24 -170.94 72.89
CA VAL A 325 115.10 -172.38 72.56
C VAL A 325 114.76 -172.68 71.10
#